data_AF-A0A4R5DII7-F1
#
_entry.id   AF-A0A4R5DII7-F1
#
_cell.length_a   1.000
_cell.length_b   1.000
_cell.length_c   1.000
_cell.angle_alpha   90.00
_cell.angle_beta   90.00
_cell.angle_gamma   90.00
#
_symmetry.space_group_name_H-M   'P 1'
#
loop_
_entity.id
_entity.type
_entity.pdbx_description
1 polymer ?
#
loop_
_entity_poly.entity_id
_entity_poly.type
_entity_poly.pdbx_seq_one_letter_code
_entity_poly.pdbx_strand_id
1 'polypeptide(L)' 'MSADPVVIDGGDRSCVRLLLELRGHMAGMAPGTVVHLIASDPAAPID' A
#
# COMPACT_ATOMS: atom_id res chain seq x y z
N MET A 1 5.95 -6.18 21.19
CA MET A 1 6.91 -5.44 20.34
C MET A 1 6.18 -5.14 19.04
N SER A 2 6.00 -3.87 18.68
CA SER A 2 5.47 -3.56 17.36
C SER A 2 6.55 -3.91 16.34
N ALA A 3 6.19 -4.67 15.30
CA ALA A 3 7.07 -4.85 14.15
C ALA A 3 7.26 -3.50 13.45
N ASP A 4 8.41 -3.32 12.80
CA ASP A 4 8.65 -2.13 11.98
C ASP A 4 7.61 -2.06 10.85
N PRO A 5 7.10 -0.86 10.50
CA PRO A 5 6.15 -0.71 9.42
C PRO A 5 6.71 -1.20 8.07
N VAL A 6 5.86 -1.86 7.28
CA VAL A 6 6.20 -2.22 5.90
C VAL A 6 6.04 -0.99 5.03
N VAL A 7 7.10 -0.60 4.33
CA VAL A 7 7.06 0.53 3.39
C VAL A 7 6.82 0.01 1.98
N ILE A 8 5.84 0.61 1.28
CA ILE A 8 5.53 0.30 -0.12
C ILE A 8 5.63 1.59 -0.93
N ASP A 9 6.37 1.52 -2.05
CA ASP A 9 6.36 2.56 -3.09
C ASP A 9 5.31 2.21 -4.15
N GLY A 10 4.22 2.98 -4.16
CA GLY A 10 3.12 2.87 -5.09
C GLY A 10 3.27 3.76 -6.33
N GLY A 11 4.23 4.68 -6.38
CA GLY A 11 4.47 5.57 -7.52
C GLY A 11 3.22 6.27 -8.08
N ASP A 12 3.16 6.40 -9.42
CA ASP A 12 2.08 7.05 -10.17
C ASP A 12 1.08 6.03 -10.77
N ARG A 13 0.49 5.20 -9.92
CA ARG A 13 -0.39 4.08 -10.34
C ARG A 13 -1.87 4.46 -10.40
N SER A 14 -2.25 5.13 -11.49
CA SER A 14 -3.59 5.64 -11.75
C SER A 14 -4.76 4.62 -11.77
N CYS A 15 -5.96 5.19 -11.60
CA CYS A 15 -7.29 4.57 -11.64
C CYS A 15 -7.59 3.57 -10.51
N VAL A 16 -7.04 2.36 -10.61
CA VAL A 16 -7.30 1.26 -9.65
C VAL A 16 -6.07 0.37 -9.51
N ARG A 17 -5.00 0.69 -10.24
CA ARG A 17 -3.86 -0.20 -10.36
C ARG A 17 -3.16 -0.36 -9.02
N LEU A 18 -3.01 0.74 -8.29
CA LEU A 18 -2.47 0.76 -6.94
C LEU A 18 -3.23 -0.18 -6.01
N LEU A 19 -4.56 -0.10 -5.98
CA LEU A 19 -5.40 -0.94 -5.12
C LEU A 19 -5.28 -2.44 -5.40
N LEU A 20 -5.21 -2.82 -6.68
CA LEU A 20 -5.04 -4.22 -7.06
C LEU A 20 -3.67 -4.77 -6.62
N GLU A 21 -2.61 -3.97 -6.75
CA GLU A 21 -1.26 -4.33 -6.31
C GLU A 21 -1.19 -4.43 -4.78
N LEU A 22 -1.71 -3.43 -4.07
CA LEU A 22 -1.79 -3.44 -2.60
C LEU A 22 -2.55 -4.65 -2.07
N ARG A 23 -3.68 -5.01 -2.69
CA ARG A 23 -4.43 -6.23 -2.32
C ARG A 23 -3.56 -7.49 -2.46
N GLY A 24 -2.77 -7.57 -3.52
CA GLY A 24 -1.82 -8.68 -3.72
C GLY A 24 -0.75 -8.71 -2.63
N HIS A 25 -0.18 -7.56 -2.28
CA HIS A 25 0.83 -7.45 -1.22
C HIS A 25 0.27 -7.82 0.16
N MET A 26 -0.93 -7.35 0.49
CA MET A 26 -1.55 -7.58 1.80
C MET A 26 -2.03 -9.02 2.01
N ALA A 27 -2.27 -9.78 0.94
CA ALA A 27 -2.83 -11.13 1.03
C ALA A 27 -1.98 -12.12 1.88
N GLY A 28 -0.67 -11.87 2.00
CA GLY A 28 0.25 -12.69 2.81
C GLY A 28 0.67 -12.04 4.14
N MET A 29 0.13 -10.87 4.48
CA MET A 29 0.58 -10.13 5.67
C MET A 29 -0.09 -10.63 6.94
N ALA A 30 0.63 -10.56 8.05
CA ALA A 30 0.08 -10.87 9.36
C ALA A 30 -0.97 -9.82 9.76
N PRO A 31 -2.04 -10.21 10.47
CA PRO A 31 -2.97 -9.24 11.03
C PRO A 31 -2.26 -8.22 11.93
N GLY A 32 -2.61 -6.95 11.76
CA GLY A 32 -2.00 -5.85 12.50
C GLY A 32 -0.69 -5.30 11.89
N THR A 33 -0.24 -5.80 10.73
CA THR A 33 0.85 -5.15 9.98
C THR A 33 0.46 -3.71 9.62
N VAL A 34 1.32 -2.77 10.00
CA VAL A 34 1.22 -1.36 9.60
C VAL A 34 1.94 -1.18 8.27
N VAL A 35 1.28 -0.57 7.29
CA VAL A 35 1.83 -0.27 5.97
C VAL A 35 1.97 1.25 5.82
N HIS A 36 3.16 1.71 5.43
CA HIS A 36 3.40 3.09 5.01
C HIS A 36 3.51 3.13 3.49
N LEU A 37 2.51 3.73 2.84
CA LEU A 37 2.46 3.88 1.40
C LEU A 37 3.02 5.24 0.97
N ILE A 38 3.92 5.24 0.00
CA ILE A 38 4.39 6.43 -0.70
C ILE A 38 3.82 6.36 -2.11
N ALA A 39 3.04 7.36 -2.52
CA ALA A 39 2.49 7.43 -3.87
C ALA A 39 2.56 8.87 -4.39
N SER A 40 2.77 9.00 -5.69
CA SER A 40 2.74 10.28 -6.41
C SER A 40 1.48 10.46 -7.24
N ASP A 41 0.68 9.40 -7.41
CA ASP A 41 -0.63 9.47 -8.06
C ASP A 41 -1.58 10.39 -7.27
N PRO A 42 -2.15 11.44 -7.91
CA PRO A 42 -3.13 12.31 -7.28
C PRO A 42 -4.38 11.60 -6.73
N ALA A 43 -4.73 10.42 -7.27
CA ALA A 43 -5.85 9.63 -6.80
C ALA A 43 -5.55 8.78 -5.54
N ALA A 44 -4.27 8.54 -5.22
CA ALA A 44 -3.88 7.67 -4.11
C ALA A 44 -4.49 8.01 -2.72
N PRO A 45 -4.79 9.28 -2.37
CA PRO A 45 -5.42 9.59 -1.09
C PRO A 45 -6.91 9.22 -0.98
N ILE A 46 -7.61 9.01 -2.11
CA ILE A 46 -9.03 8.64 -2.12
C ILE A 46 -9.25 7.15 -2.40
N ASP A 47 -8.28 6.51 -3.05
CA ASP A 47 -8.21 5.06 -3.24
C ASP A 47 -8.16 4.29 -1.90
#